data_AF-A0A6S7BQB5-F1
#
_entry.id   AF-A0A6S7BQB5-F1
#
_cell.length_a   1.000
_cell.length_b   1.000
_cell.length_c   1.000
_cell.angle_alpha   90.00
_cell.angle_beta   90.00
_cell.angle_gamma   90.00
#
_symmetry.space_group_name_H-M   'P 1'
#
loop_
_entity.id
_entity.type
_entity.pdbx_description
1 polymer ?
#
loop_
_entity_poly.entity_id
_entity_poly.type
_entity_poly.pdbx_seq_one_letter_code
_entity_poly.pdbx_strand_id
1 'polypeptide(L)' 'MVERGIDVDHSTVHRWAGKLLSVLEKAFRRRKRPVGKSWRVDETYIKVKRQWKAV' A
#
# COMPACT_ATOMS: atom_id res chain seq x y z
N MET A 1 -4.96 19.36 7.40
CA MET A 1 -3.84 18.85 6.58
C MET A 1 -3.38 20.01 5.71
N VAL A 2 -2.28 20.69 6.09
CA VAL A 2 -1.89 22.02 5.56
C VAL A 2 -0.45 21.98 5.02
N GLU A 3 -0.07 20.93 4.30
CA GLU A 3 1.29 20.88 3.71
C GLU A 3 1.43 21.79 2.47
N ARG A 4 0.32 22.16 1.83
CA ARG A 4 0.30 23.00 0.61
C ARG A 4 -0.72 24.14 0.64
N GLY A 5 -1.28 24.46 1.80
CA GLY A 5 -2.34 25.47 1.94
C GLY A 5 -3.70 25.08 1.30
N ILE A 6 -3.85 23.84 0.83
CA ILE A 6 -5.10 23.31 0.29
C ILE A 6 -5.75 22.48 1.40
N ASP A 7 -6.96 22.86 1.80
CA ASP A 7 -7.76 22.04 2.70
C ASP A 7 -8.35 20.86 1.93
N VAL A 8 -7.92 19.65 2.32
CA VAL A 8 -8.37 18.40 1.69
C VAL A 8 -8.92 17.52 2.80
N ASP A 9 -10.18 17.12 2.63
CA ASP A 9 -10.81 16.18 3.54
C ASP A 9 -10.08 14.82 3.52
N HIS A 10 -9.99 14.18 4.69
CA HIS A 10 -9.30 12.90 4.85
C HIS A 10 -9.86 11.80 3.93
N SER A 11 -11.18 11.81 3.68
CA SER A 11 -11.81 10.85 2.75
C SER A 11 -11.33 11.02 1.32
N THR A 12 -10.99 12.25 0.92
CA THR A 12 -10.49 12.55 -0.43
C THR A 12 -9.11 11.93 -0.64
N VAL A 13 -8.22 12.05 0.36
CA VAL A 13 -6.91 11.40 0.35
C VAL A 13 -7.05 9.89 0.30
N HIS A 14 -7.93 9.31 1.12
CA HIS A 14 -8.19 7.87 1.12
C HIS A 14 -8.70 7.38 -0.25
N ARG A 15 -9.62 8.11 -0.88
CA ARG A 15 -10.13 7.79 -2.23
C ARG A 15 -9.03 7.85 -3.28
N TRP A 16 -8.13 8.83 -3.22
CA TRP A 16 -6.98 8.92 -4.13
C TRP A 16 -6.00 7.78 -3.92
N ALA A 17 -5.69 7.43 -2.67
CA ALA A 17 -4.83 6.30 -2.34
C ALA A 17 -5.39 4.99 -2.94
N GLY A 18 -6.69 4.73 -2.79
CA GLY A 18 -7.34 3.56 -3.38
C GLY A 18 -7.23 3.51 -4.91
N LYS A 19 -7.47 4.65 -5.59
CA LYS A 19 -7.29 4.74 -7.05
C LYS A 19 -5.84 4.49 -7.47
N LEU A 20 -4.89 5.10 -6.78
CA LEU A 20 -3.46 4.96 -7.08
C LEU A 20 -2.98 3.53 -6.86
N LEU A 21 -3.40 2.87 -5.79
CA LEU A 21 -3.05 1.48 -5.48
C LEU A 21 -3.38 0.54 -6.65
N SER A 22 -4.55 0.72 -7.28
CA SER A 22 -4.96 -0.13 -8.42
C SER A 22 -4.03 0.01 -9.63
N VAL A 23 -3.48 1.20 -9.87
CA VAL A 23 -2.53 1.47 -10.96
C VAL A 23 -1.16 0.89 -10.60
N LEU A 24 -0.72 1.10 -9.36
CA LEU A 24 0.55 0.58 -8.86
C LEU A 24 0.57 -0.95 -8.88
N GLU A 25 -0.52 -1.61 -8.48
CA GLU A 25 -0.63 -3.07 -8.49
C GLU A 25 -0.38 -3.62 -9.91
N LYS A 26 -1.04 -3.07 -10.93
CA LYS A 26 -0.82 -3.47 -12.32
C LYS A 26 0.63 -3.25 -12.75
N ALA A 27 1.19 -2.10 -12.37
CA ALA A 27 2.56 -1.74 -12.71
C ALA A 27 3.61 -2.61 -12.00
N PHE A 28 3.34 -3.05 -10.78
CA PHE A 28 4.18 -3.97 -10.02
C PHE A 28 4.10 -5.39 -10.59
N ARG A 29 2.90 -5.90 -10.87
CA ARG A 29 2.72 -7.21 -11.50
C ARG A 29 3.48 -7.33 -12.81
N ARG A 30 3.45 -6.28 -13.66
CA ARG A 30 4.21 -6.25 -14.92
C ARG A 30 5.73 -6.29 -14.74
N ARG A 31 6.25 -5.76 -13.62
CA ARG A 31 7.69 -5.65 -13.34
C ARG A 31 8.22 -6.76 -12.42
N LYS A 32 7.33 -7.51 -11.77
CA LYS A 32 7.70 -8.58 -10.83
C LYS A 32 8.36 -9.70 -11.61
N ARG A 33 9.61 -10.01 -11.23
CA ARG A 33 10.34 -11.16 -11.79
C ARG A 33 9.71 -12.47 -11.31
N PRO A 34 9.74 -13.54 -12.11
CA PRO A 34 9.40 -14.88 -11.64
C PRO A 34 10.21 -15.23 -10.39
N VAL A 35 9.56 -15.81 -9.39
CA VAL A 35 10.23 -16.24 -8.16
C VAL A 35 11.01 -17.52 -8.47
N GLY A 36 12.29 -17.57 -8.09
CA GLY A 36 13.14 -18.75 -8.28
C GLY A 36 12.85 -19.87 -7.28
N LYS A 37 13.68 -20.92 -7.30
CA LYS A 37 13.54 -22.09 -6.41
C LYS A 37 13.69 -21.79 -4.91
N SER A 38 14.40 -20.72 -4.57
CA SER A 38 14.58 -20.25 -3.19
C SER A 38 14.11 -18.81 -3.10
N TRP A 39 13.26 -18.53 -2.12
CA TRP A 39 12.73 -17.22 -1.81
C TRP A 39 12.77 -17.03 -0.29
N ARG A 40 13.00 -15.78 0.13
CA ARG A 40 12.96 -15.39 1.54
C ARG A 40 11.71 -14.55 1.77
N VAL A 41 11.05 -14.78 2.88
CA VAL A 41 9.87 -14.04 3.33
C VAL A 41 10.23 -13.43 4.67
N ASP A 42 10.13 -12.12 4.76
CA ASP A 42 10.20 -11.41 6.02
C ASP A 42 8.77 -11.32 6.59
N GLU A 43 8.60 -11.67 7.86
CA GLU A 43 7.31 -11.51 8.53
C GLU A 43 7.22 -10.11 9.14
N THR A 44 6.19 -9.35 8.76
CA THR A 44 5.94 -8.01 9.31
C THR A 44 4.62 -7.97 10.05
N TYR A 45 4.66 -7.51 11.30
CA TYR A 45 3.48 -7.31 12.13
C TYR A 45 2.99 -5.87 12.03
N ILE A 46 1.74 -5.70 11.56
CA ILE A 46 1.07 -4.40 11.54
C ILE A 46 -0.16 -4.40 12.44
N LYS A 47 -0.43 -3.26 13.08
CA LYS A 47 -1.59 -3.09 13.94
C LYS A 47 -2.76 -2.52 13.15
N VAL A 48 -3.75 -3.36 12.83
CA VAL A 48 -4.96 -2.96 12.08
C VAL A 48 -6.14 -2.96 13.04
N LYS A 49 -6.84 -1.82 13.16
CA LYS A 49 -8.00 -1.66 14.08
C LYS A 49 -7.71 -2.19 15.49
N ARG A 50 -6.51 -1.91 16.01
CA ARG A 50 -5.99 -2.33 17.33
C ARG A 50 -5.64 -3.82 17.48
N GLN A 51 -5.72 -4.62 16.42
CA GLN A 51 -5.32 -6.02 16.42
C GLN A 51 -4.01 -6.20 15.62
N TRP A 52 -3.10 -7.02 16.14
CA TRP A 52 -1.88 -7.38 15.42
C TRP A 52 -2.21 -8.37 14.29
N LYS A 53 -1.69 -8.10 13.09
CA LYS A 53 -1.81 -8.96 11.92
C LYS A 53 -0.43 -9.15 11.28
N ALA A 54 -0.09 -10.40 10.98
CA ALA A 54 1.01 -10.73 10.10
C ALA A 54 0.60 -10.46 8.64
N VAL A 55 1.53 -9.95 7.83
CA VAL A 55 1.36 -9.64 6.40
C VAL A 55 2.38 -10.40 5.57
#